data_AF-A0A0D3K3P2-F1
#
_entry.id   AF-A0A0D3K3P2-F1
#
_cell.length_a   1.000
_cell.length_b   1.000
_cell.length_c   1.000
_cell.angle_alpha   90.00
_cell.angle_beta   90.00
_cell.angle_gamma   90.00
#
_symmetry.space_group_name_H-M   'P 1'
#
loop_
_entity.id
_entity.type
_entity.pdbx_description
1 polymer ?
#
loop_
_entity_poly.entity_id
_entity_poly.type
_entity_poly.pdbx_seq_one_letter_code
_entity_poly.pdbx_strand_id
1 'polypeptide(L)'
;MEHAPEWTQHALRQLAARARRLVLHGLPLELFDLESEAVAAFRYLQSGSNSGKVVLRVAFLEQSAHGSHIVTGGSGGLALVTAGWLVGRGASAVVLSSRSGRVGAAQADTSAGSVASCALLAARCDASEPADRSMSPVEFHYQRGHQIGYVPLIAGTSYIALAREVMATYRAAPFRISDSKFHTFFFLDDETKADALQQISYHAETGNILIESNVDGAATVHAELRASFFEPAAIDALDTASAIRRCSRQVDAAEFYASIGNNYQGEFRTMTSSWVGENEVIAQIAFPNHKTAAFLRGCAWLDACNQPGVLLTQKDPSASQCLPDHMIGRPYFAARIASYEVLSTNLKQTRVMWGYHYAPEGEPALMRAYNASGKCVVQIHGGEMGELAPGFLESRRAQRHIYE
;
A
#
# COMPACT_ATOMS: atom_id res chain seq x y z
N MET A 1 33.20 -10.78 -4.27
CA MET A 1 33.58 -10.70 -2.84
C MET A 1 33.09 -11.90 -2.03
N GLU A 2 32.03 -12.59 -2.45
CA GLU A 2 31.48 -13.76 -1.74
C GLU A 2 32.34 -15.03 -1.79
N HIS A 3 33.23 -15.18 -2.78
CA HIS A 3 33.95 -16.44 -3.00
C HIS A 3 35.30 -16.60 -2.27
N ALA A 4 35.84 -15.58 -1.58
CA ALA A 4 37.10 -15.68 -0.83
C ALA A 4 37.28 -14.57 0.25
N PRO A 5 36.51 -14.62 1.35
CA PRO A 5 36.51 -13.58 2.38
C PRO A 5 37.86 -13.43 3.11
N GLU A 6 38.60 -14.52 3.32
CA GLU A 6 39.91 -14.49 4.01
C GLU A 6 40.98 -13.74 3.22
N TRP A 7 41.04 -13.96 1.90
CA TRP A 7 41.97 -13.25 1.02
C TRP A 7 41.68 -11.75 1.01
N THR A 8 40.39 -11.38 0.92
CA THR A 8 39.94 -9.98 0.94
C THR A 8 40.30 -9.32 2.27
N GLN A 9 40.06 -10.02 3.39
CA GLN A 9 40.41 -9.52 4.72
C GLN A 9 41.92 -9.32 4.89
N HIS A 10 42.73 -10.26 4.39
CA HIS A 10 44.18 -10.14 4.39
C HIS A 10 44.67 -8.94 3.56
N ALA A 11 44.16 -8.80 2.33
CA ALA A 11 44.49 -7.69 1.44
C ALA A 11 44.11 -6.33 2.05
N LEU A 12 42.92 -6.22 2.65
CA LEU A 12 42.48 -4.98 3.32
C LEU A 12 43.33 -4.64 4.55
N ARG A 13 43.75 -5.64 5.35
CA ARG A 13 44.67 -5.43 6.48
C ARG A 13 46.04 -4.95 6.01
N GLN A 14 46.56 -5.50 4.91
CA GLN A 14 47.82 -5.06 4.31
C GLN A 14 47.72 -3.61 3.80
N LEU A 15 46.66 -3.28 3.06
CA LEU A 15 46.42 -1.91 2.58
C LEU A 15 46.29 -0.92 3.75
N ALA A 16 45.57 -1.28 4.81
CA ALA A 16 45.42 -0.44 6.01
C ALA A 16 46.75 -0.24 6.75
N ALA A 17 47.63 -1.25 6.79
CA ALA A 17 48.96 -1.13 7.37
C ALA A 17 49.89 -0.23 6.53
N ARG A 18 49.81 -0.33 5.20
CA ARG A 18 50.57 0.53 4.28
C ARG A 18 50.08 1.98 4.29
N ALA A 19 48.77 2.18 4.34
CA ALA A 19 48.15 3.51 4.48
C ALA A 19 48.56 4.18 5.81
N ARG A 20 48.52 3.45 6.93
CA ARG A 20 48.99 3.95 8.24
C ARG A 20 50.46 4.36 8.26
N ARG A 21 51.29 3.74 7.41
CA ARG A 21 52.71 4.06 7.24
C ARG A 21 52.97 5.12 6.17
N LEU A 22 51.94 5.68 5.55
CA LEU A 22 52.02 6.65 4.45
C LEU A 22 52.85 6.15 3.24
N VAL A 23 52.95 4.83 3.05
CA VAL A 23 53.66 4.19 1.93
C VAL A 23 52.73 3.72 0.82
N LEU A 24 51.43 4.05 0.93
CA LEU A 24 50.45 3.81 -0.13
C LEU A 24 50.44 5.05 -1.04
N HIS A 25 50.98 4.91 -2.24
CA HIS A 25 50.89 5.93 -3.28
C HIS A 25 49.65 5.65 -4.14
N GLY A 26 48.92 6.70 -4.51
CA GLY A 26 47.82 6.59 -5.47
C GLY A 26 48.31 6.05 -6.80
N LEU A 27 47.41 5.44 -7.58
CA LEU A 27 47.72 5.12 -8.97
C LEU A 27 48.07 6.40 -9.73
N PRO A 28 48.99 6.36 -10.72
CA PRO A 28 49.26 7.49 -11.59
C PRO A 28 47.95 8.07 -12.14
N LEU A 29 47.80 9.39 -12.11
CA LEU A 29 46.66 10.09 -12.69
C LEU A 29 47.11 10.76 -13.98
N GLU A 30 46.53 10.35 -15.10
CA GLU A 30 46.71 11.04 -16.39
C GLU A 30 45.53 11.97 -16.61
N LEU A 31 45.82 13.27 -16.76
CA LEU A 31 44.83 14.34 -16.78
C LEU A 31 44.62 14.82 -18.21
N PHE A 32 43.36 14.91 -18.61
CA PHE A 32 42.94 15.46 -19.90
C PHE A 32 41.89 16.53 -19.65
N ASP A 33 41.94 17.65 -20.33
CA ASP A 33 40.86 18.64 -20.31
C ASP A 33 39.59 18.09 -20.98
N LEU A 34 38.42 18.30 -20.35
CA LEU A 34 37.15 17.75 -20.86
C LEU A 34 36.76 18.36 -22.20
N GLU A 35 36.94 19.67 -22.36
CA GLU A 35 36.46 20.36 -23.55
C GLU A 35 37.39 20.14 -24.75
N SER A 36 38.69 20.24 -24.51
CA SER A 36 39.70 20.19 -25.57
C SER A 36 40.31 18.81 -25.80
N GLU A 37 40.30 17.91 -24.80
CA GLU A 37 41.08 16.67 -24.84
C GLU A 37 40.26 15.39 -24.56
N ALA A 38 38.93 15.46 -24.43
CA ALA A 38 38.11 14.28 -24.13
C ALA A 38 38.31 13.13 -25.12
N VAL A 39 38.34 13.43 -26.42
CA VAL A 39 38.58 12.42 -27.46
C VAL A 39 39.97 11.80 -27.33
N ALA A 40 40.98 12.58 -26.96
CA ALA A 40 42.33 12.08 -26.73
C ALA A 40 42.39 11.17 -25.50
N ALA A 41 41.68 11.52 -24.42
CA ALA A 41 41.55 10.69 -23.22
C ALA A 41 40.93 9.33 -23.52
N PHE A 42 39.84 9.29 -24.31
CA PHE A 42 39.21 8.04 -24.72
C PHE A 42 40.10 7.19 -25.64
N ARG A 43 40.87 7.82 -26.54
CA ARG A 43 41.84 7.11 -27.38
C ARG A 43 42.99 6.53 -26.56
N TYR A 44 43.50 7.29 -25.58
CA TYR A 44 44.53 6.83 -24.65
C TYR A 44 44.02 5.69 -23.74
N LEU A 45 42.75 5.75 -23.32
CA LEU A 45 42.10 4.64 -22.62
C LEU A 45 41.98 3.41 -23.53
N GLN A 46 41.53 3.59 -24.78
CA GLN A 46 41.34 2.53 -25.76
C GLN A 46 42.65 1.82 -26.16
N SER A 47 43.79 2.52 -26.16
CA SER A 47 45.08 1.91 -26.49
C SER A 47 45.59 0.94 -25.41
N GLY A 48 44.98 0.93 -24.22
CA GLY A 48 45.40 0.11 -23.09
C GLY A 48 46.74 0.54 -22.46
N SER A 49 47.28 1.69 -22.87
CA SER A 49 48.60 2.18 -22.40
C SER A 49 48.55 2.88 -21.04
N ASN A 50 47.38 2.96 -20.41
CA ASN A 50 47.19 3.60 -19.12
C ASN A 50 47.68 2.69 -17.98
N SER A 51 48.63 3.20 -17.19
CA SER A 51 49.18 2.51 -16.00
C SER A 51 48.43 2.88 -14.70
N GLY A 52 47.41 3.72 -14.79
CA GLY A 52 46.64 4.26 -13.68
C GLY A 52 45.27 4.80 -14.10
N LYS A 53 44.78 5.87 -13.46
CA LYS A 53 43.47 6.46 -13.78
C LYS A 53 43.60 7.51 -14.89
N VAL A 54 42.76 7.40 -15.91
CA VAL A 54 42.50 8.47 -16.89
C VAL A 54 41.41 9.39 -16.33
N VAL A 55 41.70 10.68 -16.17
CA VAL A 55 40.81 11.64 -15.52
C VAL A 55 40.54 12.82 -16.45
N LEU A 56 39.26 13.14 -16.64
CA LEU A 56 38.83 14.32 -17.36
C LEU A 56 38.65 15.50 -16.39
N ARG A 57 39.37 16.59 -16.63
CA ARG A 57 39.23 17.86 -15.92
C ARG A 57 38.08 18.62 -16.55
N VAL A 58 36.98 18.72 -15.83
CA VAL A 58 35.86 19.60 -16.18
C VAL A 58 36.30 21.02 -15.86
N ALA A 59 36.30 21.92 -16.85
CA ALA A 59 36.46 23.34 -16.59
C ALA A 59 35.32 23.79 -15.66
N PHE A 60 35.67 24.26 -14.47
CA PHE A 60 34.68 24.85 -13.59
C PHE A 60 34.32 26.21 -14.15
N LEU A 61 33.11 26.35 -14.67
CA LEU A 61 32.51 27.67 -14.81
C LEU A 61 32.51 28.33 -13.42
N GLU A 62 33.06 29.54 -13.31
CA GLU A 62 32.87 30.40 -12.15
C GLU A 62 31.42 30.90 -12.10
N GLN A 63 30.47 29.97 -11.95
CA GLN A 63 29.12 30.32 -11.62
C GLN A 63 29.00 30.39 -10.09
N SER A 64 28.55 31.55 -9.63
CA SER A 64 28.04 31.74 -8.28
C SER A 64 26.80 30.86 -8.09
N ALA A 65 26.77 30.06 -7.03
CA ALA A 65 25.64 29.18 -6.71
C ALA A 65 24.60 29.94 -5.86
N HIS A 66 24.26 31.18 -6.18
CA HIS A 66 23.29 31.95 -5.42
C HIS A 66 21.90 31.29 -5.42
N GLY A 67 21.16 31.44 -4.32
CA GLY A 67 19.79 30.91 -4.18
C GLY A 67 19.71 29.54 -3.50
N SER A 68 18.57 28.87 -3.70
CA SER A 68 18.25 27.59 -3.07
C SER A 68 18.53 26.43 -4.01
N HIS A 69 19.23 25.41 -3.53
CA HIS A 69 19.64 24.24 -4.31
C HIS A 69 19.11 22.95 -3.69
N ILE A 70 18.80 21.96 -4.53
CA ILE A 70 18.41 20.61 -4.09
C ILE A 70 19.47 19.62 -4.57
N VAL A 71 20.00 18.82 -3.65
CA VAL A 71 20.91 17.72 -3.93
C VAL A 71 20.14 16.41 -3.76
N THR A 72 19.94 15.68 -4.86
CA THR A 72 19.26 14.38 -4.89
C THR A 72 20.27 13.24 -4.97
N GLY A 73 19.89 12.03 -4.53
CA GLY A 73 20.72 10.82 -4.68
C GLY A 73 21.33 10.29 -3.37
N GLY A 74 20.84 10.74 -2.21
CA GLY A 74 21.22 10.22 -0.90
C GLY A 74 21.78 11.29 0.04
N SER A 75 22.16 10.86 1.23
CA SER A 75 22.66 11.73 2.32
C SER A 75 24.04 11.28 2.84
N GLY A 76 24.77 10.52 2.01
CA GLY A 76 26.13 10.04 2.29
C GLY A 76 27.22 11.04 1.89
N GLY A 77 28.49 10.60 1.96
CA GLY A 77 29.66 11.48 1.84
C GLY A 77 29.70 12.38 0.60
N LEU A 78 29.31 11.88 -0.58
CA LEU A 78 29.32 12.71 -1.80
C LEU A 78 28.30 13.85 -1.75
N ALA A 79 27.08 13.58 -1.26
CA ALA A 79 26.03 14.59 -1.14
C ALA A 79 26.43 15.71 -0.16
N LEU A 80 27.12 15.35 0.93
CA LEU A 80 27.65 16.31 1.91
C LEU A 80 28.79 17.16 1.34
N VAL A 81 29.71 16.56 0.58
CA VAL A 81 30.79 17.30 -0.12
C VAL A 81 30.20 18.28 -1.13
N THR A 82 29.21 17.84 -1.91
CA THR A 82 28.51 18.69 -2.88
C THR A 82 27.77 19.85 -2.18
N ALA A 83 27.10 19.58 -1.05
CA ALA A 83 26.45 20.63 -0.26
C ALA A 83 27.47 21.65 0.27
N GLY A 84 28.61 21.20 0.81
CA GLY A 84 29.68 22.08 1.26
C GLY A 84 30.23 22.97 0.14
N TRP A 85 30.40 22.40 -1.06
CA TRP A 85 30.82 23.16 -2.25
C TRP A 85 29.78 24.23 -2.64
N LEU A 86 28.48 23.90 -2.64
CA LEU A 86 27.39 24.84 -2.94
C LEU A 86 27.33 26.01 -1.94
N VAL A 87 27.48 25.71 -0.65
CA VAL A 87 27.57 26.72 0.41
C VAL A 87 28.76 27.66 0.17
N GLY A 88 29.94 27.09 -0.12
CA GLY A 88 31.15 27.86 -0.43
C GLY A 88 31.04 28.73 -1.70
N ARG A 89 30.06 28.43 -2.57
CA ARG A 89 29.75 29.19 -3.80
C ARG A 89 28.60 30.18 -3.65
N GLY A 90 28.07 30.38 -2.43
CA GLY A 90 27.10 31.43 -2.14
C GLY A 90 25.64 31.00 -2.17
N ALA A 91 25.35 29.69 -2.03
CA ALA A 91 23.99 29.20 -1.82
C ALA A 91 23.37 29.83 -0.55
N SER A 92 22.11 30.20 -0.63
CA SER A 92 21.31 30.69 0.50
C SER A 92 20.53 29.57 1.19
N ALA A 93 20.29 28.46 0.47
CA ALA A 93 19.78 27.23 1.05
C ALA A 93 20.24 26.01 0.24
N VAL A 94 20.46 24.88 0.92
CA VAL A 94 20.75 23.58 0.32
C VAL A 94 19.83 22.55 0.94
N VAL A 95 19.07 21.83 0.13
CA VAL A 95 18.20 20.73 0.56
C VAL A 95 18.83 19.41 0.14
N LEU A 96 19.24 18.61 1.11
CA LEU A 96 19.67 17.23 0.93
C LEU A 96 18.44 16.32 0.88
N SER A 97 18.15 15.82 -0.31
CA SER A 97 16.96 15.04 -0.62
C SER A 97 17.31 13.54 -0.69
N SER A 98 16.77 12.74 0.21
CA SER A 98 17.04 11.28 0.29
C SER A 98 15.81 10.48 0.71
N ARG A 99 15.79 9.16 0.38
CA ARG A 99 14.69 8.25 0.73
C ARG A 99 14.39 8.22 2.23
N SER A 100 15.43 8.23 3.06
CA SER A 100 15.28 8.18 4.52
C SER A 100 15.00 9.55 5.14
N GLY A 101 15.34 10.64 4.45
CA GLY A 101 15.33 12.00 5.01
C GLY A 101 16.31 12.19 6.17
N ARG A 102 17.25 11.26 6.39
CA ARG A 102 18.23 11.29 7.49
C ARG A 102 19.62 11.55 6.94
N VAL A 103 20.40 12.40 7.60
CA VAL A 103 21.85 12.51 7.37
C VAL A 103 22.57 11.53 8.30
N GLY A 104 23.54 10.77 7.78
CA GLY A 104 24.22 9.72 8.55
C GLY A 104 24.97 10.26 9.77
N ALA A 105 24.80 9.62 10.93
CA ALA A 105 25.38 10.05 12.21
C ALA A 105 26.93 10.04 12.24
N ALA A 106 27.58 9.29 11.34
CA ALA A 106 29.04 9.17 11.29
C ALA A 106 29.76 10.40 10.69
N GLN A 107 29.02 11.38 10.17
CA GLN A 107 29.55 12.63 9.61
C GLN A 107 28.76 13.86 10.09
N ALA A 108 27.99 13.70 11.17
CA ALA A 108 27.18 14.74 11.80
C ALA A 108 28.02 15.69 12.67
N ASP A 109 29.17 16.14 12.16
CA ASP A 109 29.84 17.35 12.64
C ASP A 109 29.26 18.59 11.93
N THR A 110 27.96 18.55 11.66
CA THR A 110 27.17 19.65 11.07
C THR A 110 26.22 20.27 12.08
N SER A 111 26.31 19.89 13.37
CA SER A 111 25.58 20.55 14.46
C SER A 111 26.17 21.91 14.88
N ALA A 112 27.11 22.48 14.13
CA ALA A 112 27.66 23.80 14.41
C ALA A 112 28.06 24.53 13.13
N GLY A 113 27.07 25.02 12.39
CA GLY A 113 27.35 25.93 11.30
C GLY A 113 26.16 26.17 10.41
N SER A 114 25.22 26.98 10.89
CA SER A 114 24.81 28.06 10.00
C SER A 114 26.13 28.77 9.64
N VAL A 115 26.73 28.46 8.49
CA VAL A 115 27.55 29.48 7.83
C VAL A 115 26.55 30.59 7.61
N ALA A 116 26.72 31.75 8.23
CA ALA A 116 25.69 32.76 8.51
C ALA A 116 24.81 33.23 7.33
N SER A 117 25.03 32.70 6.12
CA SER A 117 24.34 32.96 4.87
C SER A 117 23.57 31.78 4.25
N CYS A 118 23.61 30.54 4.78
CA CYS A 118 22.97 29.37 4.13
C CYS A 118 22.20 28.42 5.06
N ALA A 119 20.95 28.08 4.70
CA ALA A 119 20.14 27.06 5.38
C ALA A 119 20.39 25.65 4.81
N LEU A 120 20.82 24.69 5.62
CA LEU A 120 20.96 23.28 5.21
C LEU A 120 19.78 22.45 5.74
N LEU A 121 19.00 21.84 4.85
CA LEU A 121 17.79 21.08 5.18
C LEU A 121 17.92 19.63 4.71
N ALA A 122 17.52 18.68 5.54
CA ALA A 122 17.30 17.31 5.10
C ALA A 122 15.82 17.13 4.76
N ALA A 123 15.52 16.76 3.52
CA ALA A 123 14.17 16.45 3.09
C ALA A 123 14.06 14.96 2.78
N ARG A 124 13.02 14.33 3.32
CA ARG A 124 12.64 13.00 2.86
C ARG A 124 12.04 13.13 1.47
N CYS A 125 12.65 12.47 0.50
CA CYS A 125 12.17 12.38 -0.86
C CYS A 125 12.11 10.91 -1.24
N ASP A 126 10.96 10.34 -0.94
CA ASP A 126 10.56 8.99 -1.33
C ASP A 126 9.61 9.15 -2.51
N ALA A 127 10.12 9.72 -3.61
CA ALA A 127 9.43 9.76 -4.88
C ALA A 127 9.73 8.45 -5.63
N SER A 128 9.28 7.32 -5.06
CA SER A 128 8.78 6.24 -5.90
C SER A 128 7.56 6.76 -6.66
N GLU A 129 7.08 6.05 -7.69
CA GLU A 129 5.76 6.37 -8.24
C GLU A 129 4.75 6.51 -7.07
N PRO A 130 3.75 7.40 -7.14
CA PRO A 130 2.83 7.74 -6.03
C PRO A 130 2.12 6.58 -5.32
N ALA A 131 2.40 5.33 -5.66
CA ALA A 131 1.69 4.13 -5.25
C ALA A 131 2.56 3.09 -4.49
N ASP A 132 3.90 3.23 -4.39
CA ASP A 132 4.68 2.34 -3.50
C ASP A 132 4.48 2.70 -2.02
N ARG A 133 3.87 1.80 -1.23
CA ARG A 133 3.54 2.03 0.19
C ARG A 133 3.91 0.84 1.07
N SER A 134 4.91 1.00 1.93
CA SER A 134 5.14 0.03 3.01
C SER A 134 3.97 0.00 3.98
N MET A 135 3.50 -1.20 4.35
CA MET A 135 2.54 -1.36 5.43
C MET A 135 3.23 -1.05 6.76
N SER A 136 2.65 -0.16 7.57
CA SER A 136 3.19 0.08 8.91
C SER A 136 2.76 -1.04 9.89
N PRO A 137 3.47 -1.25 11.01
CA PRO A 137 3.06 -2.24 12.01
C PRO A 137 1.64 -2.04 12.56
N VAL A 138 1.17 -0.79 12.64
CA VAL A 138 -0.20 -0.46 13.07
C VAL A 138 -1.22 -0.95 12.04
N GLU A 139 -0.95 -0.75 10.75
CA GLU A 139 -1.82 -1.23 9.67
C GLU A 139 -1.80 -2.74 9.60
N PHE A 140 -0.62 -3.36 9.72
CA PHE A 140 -0.47 -4.81 9.77
C PHE A 140 -1.33 -5.42 10.87
N HIS A 141 -1.19 -4.92 12.10
CA HIS A 141 -1.98 -5.40 13.23
C HIS A 141 -3.49 -5.17 13.04
N TYR A 142 -3.88 -4.02 12.50
CA TYR A 142 -5.29 -3.72 12.22
C TYR A 142 -5.89 -4.68 11.20
N GLN A 143 -5.19 -4.91 10.09
CA GLN A 143 -5.66 -5.77 8.99
C GLN A 143 -5.78 -7.24 9.40
N ARG A 144 -5.01 -7.71 10.40
CA ARG A 144 -5.18 -9.05 11.00
C ARG A 144 -6.55 -9.27 11.64
N GLY A 145 -7.33 -8.20 11.84
CA GLY A 145 -8.72 -8.32 12.28
C GLY A 145 -9.66 -8.85 11.20
N HIS A 146 -9.28 -8.79 9.93
CA HIS A 146 -10.00 -9.47 8.86
C HIS A 146 -9.52 -10.93 8.75
N GLN A 147 -10.40 -11.88 9.08
CA GLN A 147 -10.08 -13.31 9.12
C GLN A 147 -11.14 -14.11 8.37
N ILE A 148 -10.68 -14.94 7.44
CA ILE A 148 -11.48 -15.94 6.73
C ILE A 148 -11.19 -17.28 7.37
N GLY A 149 -12.20 -17.93 7.95
CA GLY A 149 -11.92 -18.88 9.05
C GLY A 149 -11.21 -18.14 10.18
N TYR A 150 -10.15 -18.74 10.70
CA TYR A 150 -9.25 -18.15 11.69
C TYR A 150 -7.94 -17.61 11.09
N VAL A 151 -7.84 -17.55 9.75
CA VAL A 151 -6.62 -17.10 9.07
C VAL A 151 -6.68 -15.59 8.79
N PRO A 152 -5.77 -14.79 9.38
CA PRO A 152 -5.68 -13.37 9.09
C PRO A 152 -5.11 -13.13 7.69
N LEU A 153 -5.80 -12.29 6.92
CA LEU A 153 -5.41 -11.92 5.56
C LEU A 153 -5.97 -10.55 5.17
N ILE A 154 -5.34 -9.91 4.20
CA ILE A 154 -5.79 -8.62 3.66
C ILE A 154 -7.15 -8.78 2.99
N ALA A 155 -8.13 -8.00 3.47
CA ALA A 155 -9.45 -7.93 2.87
C ALA A 155 -9.37 -7.44 1.41
N GLY A 156 -10.19 -8.00 0.52
CA GLY A 156 -10.31 -7.49 -0.85
C GLY A 156 -10.74 -6.01 -0.89
N THR A 157 -11.54 -5.60 0.08
CA THR A 157 -11.97 -4.20 0.31
C THR A 157 -10.83 -3.28 0.69
N SER A 158 -9.72 -3.79 1.25
CA SER A 158 -8.50 -3.01 1.48
C SER A 158 -7.80 -2.63 0.18
N TYR A 159 -7.83 -3.50 -0.84
CA TYR A 159 -7.35 -3.15 -2.18
C TYR A 159 -8.17 -2.03 -2.82
N ILE A 160 -9.49 -2.02 -2.57
CA ILE A 160 -10.37 -0.94 -3.00
C ILE A 160 -10.03 0.36 -2.26
N ALA A 161 -9.73 0.31 -0.96
CA ALA A 161 -9.28 1.48 -0.20
C ALA A 161 -7.96 2.04 -0.73
N LEU A 162 -7.02 1.17 -1.12
CA LEU A 162 -5.76 1.57 -1.77
C LEU A 162 -6.00 2.25 -3.12
N ALA A 163 -6.85 1.65 -3.97
CA ALA A 163 -7.24 2.26 -5.24
C ALA A 163 -7.86 3.66 -5.05
N ARG A 164 -8.62 3.88 -3.96
CA ARG A 164 -9.20 5.19 -3.62
C ARG A 164 -8.15 6.24 -3.28
N GLU A 165 -7.14 5.88 -2.49
CA GLU A 165 -6.01 6.79 -2.19
C GLU A 165 -5.27 7.16 -3.48
N VAL A 166 -4.95 6.17 -4.33
CA VAL A 166 -4.28 6.40 -5.62
C VAL A 166 -5.10 7.35 -6.50
N MET A 167 -6.37 7.03 -6.75
CA MET A 167 -7.23 7.85 -7.62
C MET A 167 -7.44 9.27 -7.06
N ALA A 168 -7.50 9.42 -5.74
CA ALA A 168 -7.63 10.73 -5.09
C ALA A 168 -6.40 11.63 -5.30
N THR A 169 -5.20 11.08 -5.56
CA THR A 169 -4.02 11.89 -5.92
C THR A 169 -4.15 12.58 -7.28
N TYR A 170 -4.96 12.03 -8.18
CA TYR A 170 -5.22 12.59 -9.51
C TYR A 170 -6.44 13.52 -9.50
N ARG A 171 -7.57 13.06 -8.97
CA ARG A 171 -8.81 13.83 -8.92
C ARG A 171 -9.72 13.34 -7.80
N ALA A 172 -10.21 14.26 -6.98
CA ALA A 172 -11.25 13.99 -5.99
C ALA A 172 -12.64 13.93 -6.65
N ALA A 173 -12.89 12.88 -7.44
CA ALA A 173 -14.14 12.67 -8.16
C ALA A 173 -14.59 11.19 -8.09
N PRO A 174 -15.87 10.90 -8.38
CA PRO A 174 -16.34 9.54 -8.48
C PRO A 174 -15.58 8.75 -9.55
N PHE A 175 -15.32 7.48 -9.24
CA PHE A 175 -14.63 6.58 -10.16
C PHE A 175 -15.14 5.16 -10.00
N ARG A 176 -15.04 4.38 -11.06
CA ARG A 176 -15.40 2.97 -11.11
C ARG A 176 -14.14 2.13 -11.18
N ILE A 177 -14.13 1.03 -10.43
CA ILE A 177 -13.18 -0.06 -10.55
C ILE A 177 -13.88 -1.22 -11.26
N SER A 178 -13.37 -1.62 -12.41
CA SER A 178 -13.81 -2.75 -13.22
C SER A 178 -12.69 -3.77 -13.39
N ASP A 179 -13.02 -4.90 -14.02
CA ASP A 179 -12.06 -5.93 -14.44
C ASP A 179 -11.16 -6.43 -13.30
N SER A 180 -11.71 -6.44 -12.08
CA SER A 180 -10.99 -6.86 -10.87
C SER A 180 -10.62 -8.33 -10.94
N LYS A 181 -9.32 -8.63 -10.94
CA LYS A 181 -8.77 -9.98 -10.83
C LYS A 181 -8.05 -10.12 -9.50
N PHE A 182 -8.46 -11.09 -8.69
CA PHE A 182 -7.76 -11.46 -7.47
C PHE A 182 -7.03 -12.78 -7.69
N HIS A 183 -5.71 -12.77 -7.60
CA HIS A 183 -4.85 -13.90 -7.98
C HIS A 183 -4.54 -14.81 -6.79
N THR A 184 -4.21 -14.20 -5.64
CA THR A 184 -3.84 -14.94 -4.44
C THR A 184 -4.08 -14.12 -3.18
N PHE A 185 -4.36 -14.80 -2.08
CA PHE A 185 -4.52 -14.17 -0.78
C PHE A 185 -3.19 -13.60 -0.29
N PHE A 186 -3.22 -12.36 0.20
CA PHE A 186 -2.13 -11.81 0.99
C PHE A 186 -2.42 -12.10 2.47
N PHE A 187 -1.82 -13.16 2.97
CA PHE A 187 -1.95 -13.53 4.37
C PHE A 187 -1.09 -12.66 5.30
N LEU A 188 -1.51 -12.54 6.56
CA LEU A 188 -0.86 -11.72 7.59
C LEU A 188 -0.49 -12.60 8.79
N ASP A 189 0.33 -13.61 8.55
CA ASP A 189 0.82 -14.54 9.57
C ASP A 189 2.10 -14.01 10.26
N ASP A 190 2.70 -14.85 11.10
CA ASP A 190 3.87 -14.48 11.90
C ASP A 190 5.19 -14.52 11.07
N GLU A 191 5.17 -15.14 9.89
CA GLU A 191 6.25 -15.10 8.89
C GLU A 191 6.24 -13.80 8.08
N THR A 192 5.05 -13.22 7.89
CA THR A 192 4.91 -11.90 7.28
C THR A 192 5.40 -10.85 8.28
N LYS A 193 6.66 -10.46 8.16
CA LYS A 193 7.20 -9.36 8.97
C LYS A 193 6.38 -8.09 8.74
N ALA A 194 6.27 -7.26 9.78
CA ALA A 194 5.54 -6.01 9.72
C ALA A 194 6.13 -4.99 8.71
N ASP A 195 7.28 -5.27 8.10
CA ASP A 195 7.90 -4.49 7.03
C ASP A 195 7.67 -5.09 5.63
N ALA A 196 6.83 -6.12 5.49
CA ALA A 196 6.38 -6.63 4.20
C ALA A 196 5.90 -5.46 3.31
N LEU A 197 6.56 -5.29 2.16
CA LEU A 197 6.31 -4.17 1.28
C LEU A 197 5.08 -4.49 0.44
N GLN A 198 4.00 -3.73 0.62
CA GLN A 198 2.96 -3.63 -0.40
C GLN A 198 3.44 -2.65 -1.46
N GLN A 199 3.47 -3.10 -2.69
CA GLN A 199 3.72 -2.23 -3.83
C GLN A 199 2.41 -2.10 -4.57
N ILE A 200 2.00 -0.86 -4.82
CA ILE A 200 0.88 -0.59 -5.69
C ILE A 200 1.46 0.16 -6.86
N SER A 201 1.12 -0.24 -8.07
CA SER A 201 1.55 0.44 -9.29
C SER A 201 0.30 0.91 -10.02
N TYR A 202 0.28 2.16 -10.48
CA TYR A 202 -0.84 2.70 -11.24
C TYR A 202 -0.39 3.25 -12.59
N HIS A 203 -0.92 2.65 -13.65
CA HIS A 203 -0.62 3.02 -15.02
C HIS A 203 -1.71 3.94 -15.56
N ALA A 204 -1.52 5.26 -15.40
CA ALA A 204 -2.53 6.27 -15.72
C ALA A 204 -3.11 6.18 -17.15
N GLU A 205 -2.29 5.79 -18.14
CA GLU A 205 -2.74 5.64 -19.54
C GLU A 205 -3.79 4.53 -19.73
N THR A 206 -3.67 3.45 -18.96
CA THR A 206 -4.55 2.28 -19.07
C THR A 206 -5.61 2.22 -17.96
N GLY A 207 -5.43 3.04 -16.92
CA GLY A 207 -6.22 2.96 -15.69
C GLY A 207 -5.93 1.71 -14.85
N ASN A 208 -4.93 0.91 -15.21
CA ASN A 208 -4.62 -0.32 -14.50
C ASN A 208 -3.94 -0.01 -13.16
N ILE A 209 -4.44 -0.64 -12.08
CA ILE A 209 -3.83 -0.66 -10.76
C ILE A 209 -3.39 -2.09 -10.50
N LEU A 210 -2.10 -2.28 -10.24
CA LEU A 210 -1.50 -3.53 -9.85
C LEU A 210 -1.18 -3.47 -8.36
N ILE A 211 -1.54 -4.53 -7.61
CA ILE A 211 -1.27 -4.63 -6.18
C ILE A 211 -0.43 -5.87 -5.94
N GLU A 212 0.76 -5.63 -5.43
CA GLU A 212 1.82 -6.60 -5.22
C GLU A 212 2.29 -6.57 -3.76
N SER A 213 2.88 -7.68 -3.33
CA SER A 213 3.71 -7.70 -2.14
C SER A 213 5.11 -8.17 -2.49
N ASN A 214 6.10 -7.72 -1.72
CA ASN A 214 7.45 -8.27 -1.72
C ASN A 214 7.79 -8.70 -0.29
N VAL A 215 7.88 -10.03 -0.10
CA VAL A 215 8.23 -10.65 1.19
C VAL A 215 9.54 -11.39 1.00
N ASP A 216 10.57 -11.00 1.77
CA ASP A 216 11.93 -11.55 1.71
C ASP A 216 12.52 -11.67 0.28
N GLY A 217 12.18 -10.72 -0.61
CA GLY A 217 12.69 -10.66 -1.98
C GLY A 217 11.81 -11.36 -3.03
N ALA A 218 10.74 -12.04 -2.62
CA ALA A 218 9.79 -12.68 -3.52
C ALA A 218 8.58 -11.77 -3.80
N ALA A 219 8.47 -11.29 -5.04
CA ALA A 219 7.32 -10.51 -5.49
C ALA A 219 6.11 -11.41 -5.77
N THR A 220 4.94 -11.01 -5.29
CA THR A 220 3.66 -11.71 -5.52
C THR A 220 2.58 -10.71 -5.94
N VAL A 221 1.94 -10.95 -7.08
CA VAL A 221 0.77 -10.19 -7.52
C VAL A 221 -0.47 -10.70 -6.80
N HIS A 222 -1.20 -9.81 -6.13
CA HIS A 222 -2.43 -10.12 -5.41
C HIS A 222 -3.67 -9.71 -6.18
N ALA A 223 -3.67 -8.52 -6.76
CA ALA A 223 -4.81 -8.02 -7.49
C ALA A 223 -4.42 -7.15 -8.69
N GLU A 224 -5.19 -7.27 -9.77
CA GLU A 224 -5.21 -6.32 -10.88
C GLU A 224 -6.59 -5.69 -10.92
N LEU A 225 -6.64 -4.37 -10.98
CA LEU A 225 -7.87 -3.60 -11.04
C LEU A 225 -7.79 -2.62 -12.21
N ARG A 226 -8.92 -2.20 -12.76
CA ARG A 226 -8.97 -1.09 -13.71
C ARG A 226 -9.84 0.03 -13.16
N ALA A 227 -9.26 1.21 -12.95
CA ALA A 227 -9.96 2.37 -12.44
C ALA A 227 -10.20 3.41 -13.55
N SER A 228 -11.41 3.97 -13.60
CA SER A 228 -11.79 5.04 -14.52
C SER A 228 -12.73 6.04 -13.85
N PHE A 229 -12.50 7.33 -14.06
CA PHE A 229 -13.42 8.38 -13.60
C PHE A 229 -14.71 8.35 -14.41
N PHE A 230 -15.83 8.63 -13.76
CA PHE A 230 -17.13 8.73 -14.41
C PHE A 230 -18.02 9.72 -13.67
N GLU A 231 -19.07 10.19 -14.35
CA GLU A 231 -20.13 10.97 -13.71
C GLU A 231 -21.26 10.01 -13.30
N PRO A 232 -21.54 9.86 -11.99
CA PRO A 232 -22.52 8.90 -11.51
C PRO A 232 -23.94 9.41 -11.77
N ALA A 233 -24.85 8.48 -12.05
CA ALA A 233 -26.28 8.76 -12.00
C ALA A 233 -26.71 9.17 -10.58
N ALA A 234 -27.80 9.92 -10.47
CA ALA A 234 -28.39 10.24 -9.18
C ALA A 234 -28.79 8.94 -8.46
N ILE A 235 -28.41 8.83 -7.18
CA ILE A 235 -28.74 7.69 -6.32
C ILE A 235 -29.55 8.23 -5.16
N ASP A 236 -30.72 7.64 -4.96
CA ASP A 236 -31.62 8.02 -3.87
C ASP A 236 -30.95 7.85 -2.51
N ALA A 237 -31.30 8.75 -1.60
CA ALA A 237 -30.92 8.59 -0.21
C ALA A 237 -31.63 7.37 0.39
N LEU A 238 -30.94 6.68 1.31
CA LEU A 238 -31.50 5.53 1.99
C LEU A 238 -32.62 5.97 2.95
N ASP A 239 -33.86 5.60 2.64
CA ASP A 239 -34.96 5.56 3.61
C ASP A 239 -34.88 4.27 4.43
N THR A 240 -34.19 4.36 5.57
CA THR A 240 -34.00 3.22 6.47
C THR A 240 -35.32 2.69 7.02
N ALA A 241 -36.30 3.56 7.29
CA ALA A 241 -37.57 3.14 7.84
C ALA A 241 -38.38 2.32 6.82
N SER A 242 -38.37 2.75 5.55
CA SER A 242 -39.01 2.00 4.47
C SER A 242 -38.30 0.69 4.17
N ALA A 243 -36.96 0.68 4.12
CA ALA A 243 -36.20 -0.55 3.94
C ALA A 243 -36.43 -1.56 5.07
N ILE A 244 -36.37 -1.13 6.34
CA ILE A 244 -36.63 -2.00 7.50
C ILE A 244 -38.05 -2.57 7.48
N ARG A 245 -39.07 -1.79 7.07
CA ARG A 245 -40.45 -2.31 6.97
C ARG A 245 -40.59 -3.42 5.93
N ARG A 246 -39.83 -3.37 4.83
CA ARG A 246 -39.81 -4.43 3.80
C ARG A 246 -39.02 -5.66 4.25
N CYS A 247 -38.05 -5.46 5.15
CA CYS A 247 -37.19 -6.49 5.71
C CYS A 247 -37.61 -6.88 7.15
N SER A 248 -38.72 -7.61 7.32
CA SER A 248 -39.27 -7.84 8.66
C SER A 248 -38.51 -8.86 9.53
N ARG A 249 -37.65 -9.72 8.95
CA ARG A 249 -36.87 -10.70 9.72
C ARG A 249 -35.61 -10.05 10.26
N GLN A 250 -35.54 -9.84 11.56
CA GLN A 250 -34.36 -9.27 12.21
C GLN A 250 -33.35 -10.37 12.56
N VAL A 251 -32.07 -10.12 12.25
CA VAL A 251 -30.94 -10.95 12.66
C VAL A 251 -29.94 -10.02 13.37
N ASP A 252 -29.67 -10.30 14.64
CA ASP A 252 -28.74 -9.49 15.43
C ASP A 252 -27.27 -9.88 15.20
N ALA A 253 -26.36 -9.07 15.74
CA ALA A 253 -24.93 -9.30 15.58
C ALA A 253 -24.43 -10.61 16.20
N ALA A 254 -24.98 -11.02 17.35
CA ALA A 254 -24.54 -12.22 18.02
C ALA A 254 -24.92 -13.46 17.21
N GLU A 255 -26.16 -13.51 16.72
CA GLU A 255 -26.63 -14.56 15.83
C GLU A 255 -25.81 -14.61 14.53
N PHE A 256 -25.74 -13.47 13.81
CA PHE A 256 -25.03 -13.41 12.53
C PHE A 256 -23.58 -13.90 12.62
N TYR A 257 -22.83 -13.33 13.55
CA TYR A 257 -21.42 -13.67 13.69
C TYR A 257 -21.16 -15.05 14.31
N ALA A 258 -22.16 -15.65 14.99
CA ALA A 258 -22.06 -17.03 15.46
C ALA A 258 -22.38 -18.05 14.34
N SER A 259 -23.17 -17.66 13.33
CA SER A 259 -23.56 -18.53 12.23
C SER A 259 -22.56 -18.59 11.07
N ILE A 260 -21.77 -17.55 10.84
CA ILE A 260 -20.77 -17.52 9.75
C ILE A 260 -19.46 -18.21 10.14
N GLY A 261 -18.69 -18.69 9.15
CA GLY A 261 -17.35 -19.24 9.39
C GLY A 261 -16.21 -18.21 9.39
N ASN A 262 -16.46 -16.94 9.06
CA ASN A 262 -15.42 -15.90 9.09
C ASN A 262 -15.26 -15.32 10.51
N ASN A 263 -14.04 -15.32 11.04
CA ASN A 263 -13.76 -14.86 12.39
C ASN A 263 -13.37 -13.37 12.46
N TYR A 264 -14.21 -12.48 11.94
CA TYR A 264 -13.94 -11.04 11.95
C TYR A 264 -13.69 -10.50 13.37
N GLN A 265 -12.69 -9.63 13.50
CA GLN A 265 -12.27 -8.99 14.75
C GLN A 265 -12.21 -7.46 14.64
N GLY A 266 -12.18 -6.79 15.78
CA GLY A 266 -11.99 -5.34 15.86
C GLY A 266 -13.02 -4.58 15.01
N GLU A 267 -12.56 -3.64 14.19
CA GLU A 267 -13.47 -2.82 13.38
C GLU A 267 -14.07 -3.54 12.17
N PHE A 268 -13.57 -4.74 11.80
CA PHE A 268 -14.22 -5.60 10.81
C PHE A 268 -15.47 -6.29 11.39
N ARG A 269 -15.66 -6.31 12.72
CA ARG A 269 -16.80 -6.92 13.40
C ARG A 269 -17.73 -5.85 13.98
N THR A 270 -18.34 -5.05 13.12
CA THR A 270 -19.08 -3.83 13.52
C THR A 270 -20.54 -3.81 13.10
N MET A 271 -21.05 -4.87 12.48
CA MET A 271 -22.49 -5.02 12.27
C MET A 271 -23.19 -5.14 13.64
N THR A 272 -24.28 -4.40 13.81
CA THR A 272 -25.06 -4.36 15.06
C THR A 272 -26.42 -5.02 14.92
N SER A 273 -27.07 -4.82 13.78
CA SER A 273 -28.36 -5.40 13.44
C SER A 273 -28.49 -5.50 11.94
N SER A 274 -29.22 -6.50 11.49
CA SER A 274 -29.63 -6.65 10.11
C SER A 274 -31.11 -7.02 10.04
N TRP A 275 -31.71 -6.66 8.92
CA TRP A 275 -33.10 -6.90 8.60
C TRP A 275 -33.13 -7.51 7.22
N VAL A 276 -33.76 -8.67 7.12
CA VAL A 276 -33.81 -9.51 5.92
C VAL A 276 -35.24 -9.53 5.38
N GLY A 277 -35.36 -9.20 4.10
CA GLY A 277 -36.57 -9.40 3.29
C GLY A 277 -36.36 -10.54 2.29
N GLU A 278 -37.27 -10.65 1.32
CA GLU A 278 -37.24 -11.73 0.32
C GLU A 278 -36.00 -11.66 -0.59
N ASN A 279 -35.69 -10.45 -1.10
CA ASN A 279 -34.61 -10.19 -2.05
C ASN A 279 -33.68 -9.05 -1.60
N GLU A 280 -33.77 -8.65 -0.34
CA GLU A 280 -32.98 -7.54 0.19
C GLU A 280 -32.55 -7.78 1.63
N VAL A 281 -31.41 -7.19 1.98
CA VAL A 281 -30.89 -7.12 3.35
C VAL A 281 -30.47 -5.69 3.62
N ILE A 282 -30.90 -5.12 4.73
CA ILE A 282 -30.35 -3.89 5.26
C ILE A 282 -29.64 -4.17 6.58
N ALA A 283 -28.47 -3.61 6.79
CA ALA A 283 -27.68 -3.82 7.99
C ALA A 283 -27.08 -2.51 8.50
N GLN A 284 -27.15 -2.33 9.82
CA GLN A 284 -26.55 -1.20 10.51
C GLN A 284 -25.16 -1.57 11.01
N ILE A 285 -24.17 -0.76 10.61
CA ILE A 285 -22.78 -0.87 11.07
C ILE A 285 -22.50 0.29 12.02
N ALA A 286 -21.95 0.01 13.20
CA ALA A 286 -21.64 1.03 14.19
C ALA A 286 -20.23 0.86 14.74
N PHE A 287 -19.39 1.89 14.53
CA PHE A 287 -18.04 1.92 15.04
C PHE A 287 -18.00 2.49 16.47
N PRO A 288 -17.16 1.94 17.38
CA PRO A 288 -17.12 2.39 18.77
C PRO A 288 -16.56 3.82 18.93
N ASN A 289 -15.71 4.26 17.99
CA ASN A 289 -15.07 5.57 18.04
C ASN A 289 -14.75 6.10 16.62
N HIS A 290 -14.19 7.32 16.55
CA HIS A 290 -13.73 7.98 15.33
C HIS A 290 -12.21 8.20 15.29
N LYS A 291 -11.43 7.48 16.09
CA LYS A 291 -9.98 7.69 16.21
C LYS A 291 -9.17 6.96 15.15
N THR A 292 -9.63 5.79 14.69
CA THR A 292 -8.98 4.96 13.66
C THR A 292 -8.66 5.74 12.39
N ALA A 293 -7.44 5.66 11.86
CA ALA A 293 -7.02 6.40 10.67
C ALA A 293 -8.00 6.23 9.49
N ALA A 294 -8.15 7.26 8.66
CA ALA A 294 -9.16 7.28 7.59
C ALA A 294 -9.03 6.08 6.64
N PHE A 295 -7.81 5.76 6.19
CA PHE A 295 -7.51 4.61 5.35
C PHE A 295 -8.00 3.28 5.96
N LEU A 296 -7.56 2.97 7.19
CA LEU A 296 -7.94 1.74 7.90
C LEU A 296 -9.45 1.65 8.16
N ARG A 297 -10.07 2.78 8.52
CA ARG A 297 -11.52 2.85 8.65
C ARG A 297 -12.20 2.53 7.31
N GLY A 298 -11.66 3.04 6.21
CA GLY A 298 -12.06 2.77 4.83
C GLY A 298 -12.11 1.29 4.47
N CYS A 299 -11.08 0.54 4.88
CA CYS A 299 -11.02 -0.92 4.71
C CYS A 299 -12.18 -1.61 5.45
N ALA A 300 -12.36 -1.26 6.72
CA ALA A 300 -13.28 -1.99 7.60
C ALA A 300 -14.76 -1.72 7.32
N TRP A 301 -15.17 -0.46 7.09
CA TRP A 301 -16.60 -0.22 6.86
C TRP A 301 -17.09 -0.78 5.54
N LEU A 302 -16.25 -0.77 4.50
CA LEU A 302 -16.64 -1.35 3.21
C LEU A 302 -16.81 -2.86 3.35
N ASP A 303 -15.91 -3.51 4.09
CA ASP A 303 -16.03 -4.93 4.42
C ASP A 303 -17.28 -5.23 5.26
N ALA A 304 -17.45 -4.53 6.38
CA ALA A 304 -18.57 -4.73 7.30
C ALA A 304 -19.93 -4.48 6.63
N CYS A 305 -20.03 -3.53 5.69
CA CYS A 305 -21.25 -3.32 4.91
C CYS A 305 -21.52 -4.47 3.92
N ASN A 306 -20.50 -5.22 3.48
CA ASN A 306 -20.65 -6.35 2.56
C ASN A 306 -21.05 -7.65 3.27
N GLN A 307 -20.55 -7.89 4.49
CA GLN A 307 -20.76 -9.15 5.23
C GLN A 307 -22.23 -9.62 5.25
N PRO A 308 -23.23 -8.77 5.54
CA PRO A 308 -24.61 -9.23 5.72
C PRO A 308 -25.29 -9.70 4.42
N GLY A 309 -24.67 -9.48 3.25
CA GLY A 309 -25.18 -9.98 1.97
C GLY A 309 -25.35 -11.50 1.94
N VAL A 310 -24.56 -12.24 2.72
CA VAL A 310 -24.71 -13.70 2.86
C VAL A 310 -26.08 -14.12 3.39
N LEU A 311 -26.79 -13.26 4.12
CA LEU A 311 -28.15 -13.54 4.63
C LEU A 311 -29.17 -13.73 3.50
N LEU A 312 -28.89 -13.23 2.29
CA LEU A 312 -29.71 -13.47 1.10
C LEU A 312 -29.71 -14.93 0.64
N THR A 313 -28.77 -15.75 1.12
CA THR A 313 -28.74 -17.19 0.82
C THR A 313 -29.83 -17.99 1.54
N GLN A 314 -30.35 -17.46 2.66
CA GLN A 314 -31.48 -18.06 3.34
C GLN A 314 -32.79 -17.61 2.68
N LYS A 315 -33.31 -18.47 1.80
CA LYS A 315 -34.56 -18.22 1.06
C LYS A 315 -35.80 -18.79 1.73
N ASP A 316 -35.66 -19.64 2.74
CA ASP A 316 -36.80 -20.17 3.49
C ASP A 316 -37.27 -19.13 4.54
N PRO A 317 -38.47 -18.53 4.38
CA PRO A 317 -39.00 -17.54 5.33
C PRO A 317 -39.36 -18.15 6.69
N SER A 318 -39.48 -19.48 6.77
CA SER A 318 -39.79 -20.21 8.00
C SER A 318 -38.54 -20.74 8.73
N ALA A 319 -37.35 -20.56 8.15
CA ALA A 319 -36.12 -21.03 8.75
C ALA A 319 -35.87 -20.37 10.12
N SER A 320 -35.56 -21.19 11.11
CA SER A 320 -35.20 -20.73 12.46
C SER A 320 -33.78 -20.18 12.55
N GLN A 321 -32.93 -20.47 11.57
CA GLN A 321 -31.53 -20.02 11.50
C GLN A 321 -31.36 -18.88 10.48
N CYS A 322 -30.41 -17.98 10.73
CA CYS A 322 -30.15 -16.88 9.80
C CYS A 322 -29.56 -17.31 8.44
N LEU A 323 -28.90 -18.47 8.38
CA LEU A 323 -28.28 -19.06 7.19
C LEU A 323 -28.83 -20.46 6.89
N PRO A 324 -28.73 -20.96 5.65
CA PRO A 324 -29.01 -22.36 5.34
C PRO A 324 -28.07 -23.33 6.07
N ASP A 325 -28.55 -24.53 6.41
CA ASP A 325 -27.75 -25.56 7.11
C ASP A 325 -26.38 -25.80 6.47
N HIS A 326 -26.35 -25.87 5.13
CA HIS A 326 -25.12 -26.12 4.39
C HIS A 326 -24.12 -24.96 4.45
N MET A 327 -24.52 -23.74 4.85
CA MET A 327 -23.67 -22.55 4.94
C MET A 327 -23.16 -22.28 6.36
N ILE A 328 -23.80 -22.85 7.38
CA ILE A 328 -23.46 -22.56 8.78
C ILE A 328 -22.02 -22.97 9.09
N GLY A 329 -21.27 -22.04 9.69
CA GLY A 329 -19.87 -22.23 10.06
C GLY A 329 -18.89 -22.26 8.88
N ARG A 330 -19.36 -22.08 7.64
CA ARG A 330 -18.48 -22.05 6.46
C ARG A 330 -17.93 -20.64 6.23
N PRO A 331 -16.61 -20.50 6.08
CA PRO A 331 -16.02 -19.25 5.63
C PRO A 331 -16.49 -18.92 4.21
N TYR A 332 -16.66 -17.64 3.93
CA TYR A 332 -17.09 -17.14 2.62
C TYR A 332 -16.29 -15.91 2.20
N PHE A 333 -16.27 -15.64 0.90
CA PHE A 333 -15.55 -14.52 0.31
C PHE A 333 -16.26 -14.05 -0.97
N ALA A 334 -15.94 -12.84 -1.43
CA ALA A 334 -16.39 -12.38 -2.73
C ALA A 334 -15.59 -13.10 -3.83
N ALA A 335 -16.26 -13.96 -4.61
CA ALA A 335 -15.63 -14.73 -5.68
C ALA A 335 -15.50 -13.91 -6.98
N ARG A 336 -16.52 -13.10 -7.28
CA ARG A 336 -16.55 -12.25 -8.47
C ARG A 336 -17.30 -10.96 -8.17
N ILE A 337 -16.82 -9.85 -8.73
CA ILE A 337 -17.49 -8.55 -8.66
C ILE A 337 -17.38 -7.90 -10.04
N ALA A 338 -18.51 -7.47 -10.60
CA ALA A 338 -18.51 -6.84 -11.91
C ALA A 338 -17.93 -5.42 -11.86
N SER A 339 -18.34 -4.63 -10.87
CA SER A 339 -17.73 -3.33 -10.63
C SER A 339 -17.93 -2.79 -9.22
N TYR A 340 -16.99 -1.97 -8.77
CA TYR A 340 -17.13 -1.08 -7.63
C TYR A 340 -17.23 0.35 -8.13
N GLU A 341 -18.24 1.08 -7.70
CA GLU A 341 -18.35 2.51 -7.95
C GLU A 341 -18.14 3.27 -6.65
N VAL A 342 -17.04 4.01 -6.58
CA VAL A 342 -16.69 4.88 -5.46
C VAL A 342 -17.28 6.25 -5.73
N LEU A 343 -18.31 6.60 -4.96
CA LEU A 343 -19.07 7.84 -5.11
C LEU A 343 -18.56 8.95 -4.17
N SER A 344 -17.83 8.57 -3.13
CA SER A 344 -17.20 9.47 -2.17
C SER A 344 -15.75 9.07 -1.93
N THR A 345 -14.81 9.99 -2.12
CA THR A 345 -13.39 9.77 -1.84
C THR A 345 -13.05 9.81 -0.35
N ASN A 346 -13.92 10.36 0.51
CA ASN A 346 -13.73 10.33 1.97
C ASN A 346 -13.70 8.88 2.49
N LEU A 347 -12.56 8.40 2.95
CA LEU A 347 -12.41 7.04 3.49
C LEU A 347 -12.91 6.91 4.94
N LYS A 348 -12.88 7.99 5.72
CA LYS A 348 -13.22 7.97 7.14
C LYS A 348 -14.71 7.70 7.38
N GLN A 349 -15.56 8.32 6.55
CA GLN A 349 -17.02 8.27 6.66
C GLN A 349 -17.53 8.54 8.10
N THR A 350 -18.73 8.06 8.42
CA THR A 350 -19.46 8.36 9.67
C THR A 350 -19.38 7.20 10.67
N ARG A 351 -19.78 7.45 11.93
CA ARG A 351 -19.76 6.42 12.99
C ARG A 351 -20.71 5.28 12.70
N VAL A 352 -21.84 5.64 12.12
CA VAL A 352 -22.89 4.73 11.68
C VAL A 352 -22.83 4.70 10.17
N MET A 353 -22.85 3.49 9.63
CA MET A 353 -22.95 3.20 8.21
C MET A 353 -24.09 2.20 8.01
N TRP A 354 -24.59 2.11 6.78
CA TRP A 354 -25.62 1.14 6.41
C TRP A 354 -25.18 0.36 5.19
N GLY A 355 -25.17 -0.96 5.30
CA GLY A 355 -25.07 -1.87 4.15
C GLY A 355 -26.47 -2.19 3.66
N TYR A 356 -26.70 -2.06 2.36
CA TYR A 356 -27.94 -2.45 1.71
C TYR A 356 -27.61 -3.39 0.56
N HIS A 357 -28.20 -4.57 0.57
CA HIS A 357 -28.03 -5.60 -0.45
C HIS A 357 -29.37 -5.85 -1.12
N TYR A 358 -29.37 -6.00 -2.43
CA TYR A 358 -30.55 -6.30 -3.22
C TYR A 358 -30.18 -7.31 -4.31
N ALA A 359 -30.85 -8.45 -4.34
CA ALA A 359 -30.61 -9.53 -5.29
C ALA A 359 -31.95 -10.10 -5.75
N PRO A 360 -32.65 -9.41 -6.66
CA PRO A 360 -33.88 -9.91 -7.24
C PRO A 360 -33.59 -11.08 -8.19
N GLU A 361 -34.60 -11.92 -8.42
CA GLU A 361 -34.48 -13.04 -9.35
C GLU A 361 -34.30 -12.53 -10.79
N GLY A 362 -33.32 -13.08 -11.51
CA GLY A 362 -33.07 -12.75 -12.91
C GLY A 362 -32.28 -11.46 -13.17
N GLU A 363 -31.91 -10.68 -12.15
CA GLU A 363 -31.05 -9.50 -12.31
C GLU A 363 -29.75 -9.58 -11.49
N PRO A 364 -28.69 -8.84 -11.86
CA PRO A 364 -27.46 -8.81 -11.08
C PRO A 364 -27.67 -8.25 -9.67
N ALA A 365 -27.02 -8.89 -8.69
CA ALA A 365 -27.01 -8.38 -7.31
C ALA A 365 -26.36 -7.00 -7.21
N LEU A 366 -26.92 -6.17 -6.33
CA LEU A 366 -26.48 -4.81 -6.03
C LEU A 366 -26.21 -4.69 -4.53
N MET A 367 -25.04 -4.16 -4.16
CA MET A 367 -24.76 -3.69 -2.80
C MET A 367 -24.56 -2.18 -2.81
N ARG A 368 -25.11 -1.47 -1.83
CA ARG A 368 -24.85 -0.05 -1.57
C ARG A 368 -24.45 0.16 -0.12
N ALA A 369 -23.40 0.93 0.08
CA ALA A 369 -23.00 1.43 1.39
C ALA A 369 -23.43 2.89 1.53
N TYR A 370 -24.16 3.20 2.60
CA TYR A 370 -24.63 4.54 2.92
C TYR A 370 -24.00 5.05 4.22
N ASN A 371 -23.76 6.34 4.29
CA ASN A 371 -23.34 7.00 5.54
C ASN A 371 -24.54 7.29 6.46
N ALA A 372 -24.29 7.91 7.61
CA ALA A 372 -25.31 8.21 8.61
C ALA A 372 -26.42 9.17 8.11
N SER A 373 -26.16 9.98 7.08
CA SER A 373 -27.16 10.86 6.47
C SER A 373 -27.97 10.17 5.37
N GLY A 374 -27.77 8.87 5.16
CA GLY A 374 -28.41 8.12 4.07
C GLY A 374 -27.83 8.40 2.70
N LYS A 375 -26.67 9.07 2.59
CA LYS A 375 -26.00 9.29 1.29
C LYS A 375 -25.24 8.04 0.87
N CYS A 376 -25.44 7.57 -0.36
CA CYS A 376 -24.68 6.46 -0.92
C CYS A 376 -23.22 6.88 -1.16
N VAL A 377 -22.28 6.07 -0.69
CA VAL A 377 -20.83 6.36 -0.79
C VAL A 377 -20.08 5.37 -1.67
N VAL A 378 -20.59 4.13 -1.77
CA VAL A 378 -20.11 3.08 -2.66
C VAL A 378 -21.31 2.27 -3.14
N GLN A 379 -21.29 1.86 -4.41
CA GLN A 379 -22.15 0.79 -4.92
C GLN A 379 -21.34 -0.30 -5.61
N ILE A 380 -21.77 -1.56 -5.48
CA ILE A 380 -21.12 -2.74 -6.04
C ILE A 380 -22.15 -3.49 -6.87
N HIS A 381 -21.76 -3.84 -8.09
CA HIS A 381 -22.63 -4.55 -9.04
C HIS A 381 -22.11 -5.97 -9.30
N GLY A 382 -23.03 -6.92 -9.43
CA GLY A 382 -22.75 -8.29 -9.86
C GLY A 382 -21.80 -9.03 -8.93
N GLY A 383 -22.02 -8.91 -7.62
CA GLY A 383 -21.27 -9.65 -6.60
C GLY A 383 -21.70 -11.12 -6.55
N GLU A 384 -20.73 -12.03 -6.60
CA GLU A 384 -20.92 -13.46 -6.37
C GLU A 384 -20.13 -13.89 -5.13
N MET A 385 -20.73 -14.76 -4.35
CA MET A 385 -20.13 -15.30 -3.13
C MET A 385 -19.53 -16.67 -3.41
N GLY A 386 -18.31 -16.89 -2.93
CA GLY A 386 -17.68 -18.20 -2.81
C GLY A 386 -17.64 -18.65 -1.35
N GLU A 387 -17.52 -19.96 -1.14
CA GLU A 387 -17.42 -20.58 0.18
C GLU A 387 -16.22 -21.53 0.26
N LEU A 388 -15.78 -21.80 1.49
CA LEU A 388 -14.70 -22.72 1.79
C LEU A 388 -15.19 -23.76 2.80
N ALA A 389 -14.60 -24.95 2.75
CA ALA A 389 -14.79 -25.91 3.83
C ALA A 389 -14.21 -25.34 5.14
N PRO A 390 -14.86 -25.58 6.30
CA PRO A 390 -14.31 -25.17 7.59
C PRO A 390 -12.91 -25.76 7.80
N GLY A 391 -11.95 -24.95 8.28
CA GLY A 391 -10.58 -25.39 8.49
C GLY A 391 -9.72 -25.53 7.22
N PHE A 392 -10.26 -25.24 6.03
CA PHE A 392 -9.54 -25.39 4.77
C PHE A 392 -8.30 -24.50 4.69
N LEU A 393 -8.44 -23.20 4.98
CA LEU A 393 -7.32 -22.26 4.92
C LEU A 393 -6.28 -22.56 5.99
N GLU A 394 -6.72 -22.89 7.19
CA GLU A 394 -5.89 -23.27 8.32
C GLU A 394 -5.02 -24.49 7.98
N SER A 395 -5.63 -25.52 7.38
CA SER A 395 -4.92 -26.74 6.95
C SER A 395 -3.92 -26.47 5.84
N ARG A 396 -4.32 -25.66 4.83
CA ARG A 396 -3.43 -25.21 3.74
C ARG A 396 -2.21 -24.46 4.27
N ARG A 397 -2.37 -23.69 5.35
CA ARG A 397 -1.27 -22.96 5.99
C ARG A 397 -0.39 -23.89 6.81
N ALA A 398 -0.97 -24.75 7.64
CA ALA A 398 -0.22 -25.75 8.41
C ALA A 398 0.67 -26.62 7.51
N GLN A 399 0.20 -27.03 6.33
CA GLN A 399 0.98 -27.84 5.38
C GLN A 399 2.20 -27.10 4.79
N ARG A 400 2.16 -25.78 4.64
CA ARG A 400 3.36 -25.01 4.25
C ARG A 400 4.47 -25.11 5.30
N HIS A 401 4.13 -25.18 6.59
CA HIS A 401 5.10 -25.20 7.69
C HIS A 401 5.59 -26.61 8.09
N ILE A 402 5.12 -27.69 7.45
CA ILE A 402 5.54 -29.08 7.77
C ILE A 402 6.60 -29.60 6.79
N TYR A 403 6.72 -29.01 5.60
CA TYR A 403 7.63 -29.46 4.54
C TYR A 403 8.76 -28.46 4.21
N GLU A 404 8.92 -27.43 5.02
CA GLU A 404 10.13 -26.58 5.09
C GLU A 404 10.93 -26.96 6.33
#